data_AF-A0A0B6YGN4-F1
#
_entry.id   AF-A0A0B6YGN4-F1
#
_cell.length_a   1.000
_cell.length_b   1.000
_cell.length_c   1.000
_cell.angle_alpha   90.00
_cell.angle_beta   90.00
_cell.angle_gamma   90.00
#
_symmetry.space_group_name_H-M   'P 1'
#
loop_
_entity.id
_entity.type
_entity.pdbx_description
1 polymer ?
#
loop_
_entity_poly.entity_id
_entity_poly.type
_entity_poly.pdbx_seq_one_letter_code
_entity_poly.pdbx_strand_id
1 'polypeptide(L)'
;ELPVAKELLNILNTNFQKPTTIQSISWPIAMSGRDIISIAKTGSGKTLGFMIPAINHILNQPSRRSGEGPKILVLLPTRELA
;
A
#
# COMPACT_ATOMS: atom_id res chain seq x y z
N GLU A 1 -13.43 -8.53 -6.70
CA GLU A 1 -12.09 -8.18 -7.19
C GLU A 1 -11.53 -7.04 -6.36
N LEU A 2 -10.21 -6.93 -6.18
CA LEU A 2 -9.62 -5.82 -5.42
C LEU A 2 -9.81 -4.52 -6.23
N PRO A 3 -10.30 -3.42 -5.62
CA PRO A 3 -10.49 -2.14 -6.30
C PRO A 3 -9.14 -1.42 -6.48
N VAL A 4 -8.31 -1.97 -7.37
CA VAL A 4 -6.95 -1.48 -7.65
C VAL A 4 -6.93 -0.70 -8.96
N ALA A 5 -6.23 0.43 -8.97
CA ALA A 5 -5.94 1.17 -10.20
C ALA A 5 -5.32 0.23 -11.25
N LYS A 6 -5.80 0.32 -12.50
CA LYS A 6 -5.45 -0.61 -13.59
C LYS A 6 -3.95 -0.74 -13.81
N GLU A 7 -3.22 0.37 -13.73
CA GLU A 7 -1.76 0.41 -13.87
C GLU A 7 -1.07 -0.40 -12.77
N LEU A 8 -1.49 -0.21 -11.51
CA LEU A 8 -0.96 -0.94 -10.38
C LEU A 8 -1.29 -2.44 -10.47
N LEU A 9 -2.48 -2.79 -10.93
CA LEU A 9 -2.86 -4.19 -11.16
C LEU A 9 -1.97 -4.86 -12.22
N ASN A 10 -1.63 -4.16 -13.31
CA ASN A 10 -0.72 -4.67 -14.34
C ASN A 10 0.69 -4.92 -13.78
N ILE A 11 1.21 -4.01 -12.97
CA ILE A 11 2.53 -4.15 -12.34
C ILE A 11 2.53 -5.35 -11.39
N LEU A 12 1.47 -5.51 -10.59
CA LEU A 12 1.33 -6.64 -9.67
C LEU A 12 1.27 -7.97 -10.42
N ASN A 13 0.48 -8.07 -11.50
CA ASN A 13 0.34 -9.31 -12.27
C ASN A 13 1.63 -9.72 -13.00
N THR A 14 2.48 -8.75 -13.37
CA THR A 14 3.74 -9.02 -14.09
C THR A 14 4.90 -9.33 -13.17
N ASN A 15 4.95 -8.72 -11.98
CA ASN A 15 6.11 -8.81 -11.08
C ASN A 15 5.84 -9.56 -9.78
N PHE A 16 4.59 -9.94 -9.50
CA PHE A 16 4.19 -10.51 -8.23
C PHE A 16 3.41 -11.81 -8.43
N GLN A 17 4.03 -12.95 -8.10
CA GLN A 17 3.37 -14.26 -8.26
C GLN A 17 2.11 -14.38 -7.40
N LYS A 18 2.20 -14.01 -6.11
CA LYS A 18 1.07 -14.03 -5.18
C LYS A 18 1.33 -13.19 -3.93
N PRO A 19 0.30 -12.56 -3.35
CA PRO A 19 0.40 -11.91 -2.05
C PRO A 19 0.78 -12.89 -0.93
N THR A 20 1.53 -12.40 0.06
CA THR A 20 1.73 -13.12 1.32
C THR A 20 0.44 -13.10 2.14
N THR A 21 0.31 -13.98 3.14
CA THR A 21 -0.89 -14.04 4.00
C THR A 21 -1.25 -12.68 4.61
N ILE A 22 -0.26 -11.94 5.12
CA ILE A 22 -0.52 -10.63 5.73
C ILE A 22 -0.97 -9.59 4.69
N GLN A 23 -0.46 -9.67 3.46
CA GLN A 23 -0.85 -8.78 2.36
C GLN A 23 -2.28 -9.07 1.90
N SER A 24 -2.63 -10.35 1.69
CA SER A 24 -3.98 -10.77 1.28
C SER A 24 -5.06 -10.33 2.27
N ILE A 25 -4.73 -10.26 3.56
CA ILE A 25 -5.64 -9.78 4.61
C ILE A 25 -5.63 -8.25 4.66
N SER A 26 -4.46 -7.61 4.63
CA SER A 26 -4.34 -6.15 4.84
C SER A 26 -4.88 -5.33 3.67
N TRP A 27 -4.65 -5.75 2.43
CA TRP A 27 -5.03 -5.00 1.23
C TRP A 27 -6.52 -4.70 1.13
N PRO A 28 -7.44 -5.68 1.19
CA PRO A 28 -8.87 -5.39 1.07
C PRO A 28 -9.38 -4.49 2.22
N ILE A 29 -8.84 -4.64 3.43
CA ILE A 29 -9.26 -3.84 4.57
C ILE A 29 -8.77 -2.39 4.41
N ALA A 30 -7.49 -2.17 4.12
CA ALA A 30 -6.95 -0.83 3.90
C ALA A 30 -7.61 -0.12 2.69
N MET A 31 -7.86 -0.85 1.60
CA MET A 31 -8.53 -0.31 0.41
C MET A 31 -10.00 0.05 0.66
N SER A 32 -10.63 -0.50 1.70
CA SER A 32 -11.98 -0.09 2.13
C SER A 32 -12.02 1.24 2.90
N GLY A 33 -10.86 1.88 3.10
CA GLY A 33 -10.74 3.15 3.84
C GLY A 33 -10.81 2.97 5.35
N ARG A 34 -10.59 1.76 5.86
CA ARG A 34 -10.56 1.47 7.31
C ARG A 34 -9.14 1.48 7.85
N ASP A 35 -9.01 1.91 9.09
CA ASP A 35 -7.76 1.80 9.86
C ASP A 35 -7.46 0.33 10.18
N ILE A 36 -6.18 -0.04 10.10
CA ILE A 36 -5.72 -1.42 10.33
C ILE A 36 -4.46 -1.47 11.18
N ILE A 37 -4.33 -2.53 11.97
CA ILE A 37 -3.08 -2.90 12.63
C ILE A 37 -2.64 -4.26 12.09
N SER A 38 -1.58 -4.28 11.29
CA SER A 38 -1.06 -5.52 10.68
C SER A 38 0.10 -6.10 11.49
N ILE A 39 -0.16 -7.16 12.25
CA ILE A 39 0.84 -7.84 13.07
C ILE A 39 1.31 -9.12 12.36
N ALA A 40 2.61 -9.21 12.10
CA ALA A 40 3.25 -10.39 11.52
C ALA A 40 4.76 -10.36 11.77
N LYS A 41 5.44 -11.50 11.61
CA LYS A 41 6.90 -11.61 11.76
C LYS A 41 7.68 -10.69 10.81
N THR A 42 8.92 -10.36 11.14
CA THR A 42 9.83 -9.66 10.21
C THR A 42 10.03 -10.48 8.93
N GLY A 43 10.13 -9.81 7.79
CA GLY A 43 10.22 -10.47 6.48
C GLY A 43 8.89 -11.03 5.95
N SER A 44 7.75 -10.86 6.64
CA SER A 44 6.45 -11.35 6.16
C SER A 44 5.83 -10.54 5.00
N GLY A 45 6.48 -9.45 4.58
CA GLY A 45 5.98 -8.57 3.51
C GLY A 45 5.02 -7.48 3.98
N LYS A 46 5.04 -7.10 5.27
CA LYS A 46 4.22 -5.98 5.82
C LYS A 46 4.41 -4.66 5.06
N THR A 47 5.62 -4.39 4.56
CA THR A 47 5.92 -3.17 3.79
C THR A 47 4.99 -3.03 2.59
N LEU A 48 4.90 -4.05 1.74
CA LEU A 48 3.91 -4.06 0.64
C LEU A 48 2.47 -4.18 1.15
N GLY A 49 2.27 -4.70 2.37
CA GLY A 49 0.97 -4.74 3.05
C GLY A 49 0.34 -3.35 3.20
N PHE A 50 1.13 -2.32 3.52
CA PHE A 50 0.63 -0.94 3.59
C PHE A 50 0.95 -0.10 2.34
N MET A 51 2.00 -0.42 1.58
CA MET A 51 2.38 0.36 0.39
C MET A 51 1.47 0.17 -0.83
N ILE A 52 0.95 -1.03 -1.07
CA ILE A 52 0.03 -1.25 -2.20
C ILE A 52 -1.29 -0.48 -2.03
N PRO A 53 -1.96 -0.52 -0.86
CA PRO A 53 -3.13 0.34 -0.61
C PRO A 53 -2.80 1.83 -0.69
N ALA A 54 -1.63 2.25 -0.19
CA ALA A 54 -1.16 3.62 -0.24
C ALA A 54 -0.99 4.14 -1.68
N ILE A 55 -0.32 3.37 -2.55
CA ILE A 55 -0.15 3.73 -3.97
C ILE A 55 -1.51 3.77 -4.66
N ASN A 56 -2.38 2.80 -4.41
CA ASN A 56 -3.74 2.80 -4.94
C ASN A 56 -4.51 4.07 -4.54
N HIS A 57 -4.37 4.50 -3.29
CA HIS A 57 -4.98 5.73 -2.79
C HIS A 57 -4.44 6.98 -3.52
N ILE A 58 -3.13 7.05 -3.76
CA ILE A 58 -2.51 8.18 -4.49
C ILE A 58 -3.00 8.26 -5.94
N LEU A 59 -3.05 7.11 -6.64
CA LEU A 59 -3.43 7.02 -8.05
C LEU A 59 -4.90 7.37 -8.30
N ASN A 60 -5.77 7.13 -7.31
CA ASN A 60 -7.20 7.45 -7.41
C ASN A 60 -7.54 8.88 -6.96
N GLN A 61 -6.55 9.69 -6.59
CA GLN A 61 -6.75 11.08 -6.23
C GLN A 61 -6.31 12.02 -7.37
N PRO A 62 -6.94 13.20 -7.52
CA PRO A 62 -6.53 14.21 -8.49
C PRO A 62 -5.04 14.56 -8.40
N SER A 63 -4.48 15.02 -9.51
CA SER A 63 -3.14 15.61 -9.54
C SER A 63 -3.06 16.75 -8.54
N ARG A 64 -1.94 16.81 -7.82
CA ARG A 64 -1.73 17.81 -6.77
C ARG A 64 -1.55 19.19 -7.36
N ARG A 65 -2.04 20.19 -6.64
CA ARG A 65 -1.79 21.61 -6.95
C ARG A 65 -0.49 22.05 -6.28
N SER A 66 0.11 23.11 -6.81
CA SER A 66 1.26 23.76 -6.18
C SER A 66 0.87 24.23 -4.77
N GLY A 67 1.70 23.92 -3.78
CA GLY A 67 1.47 24.26 -2.37
C GLY A 67 0.69 23.23 -1.55
N GLU A 68 0.13 22.17 -2.14
CA GLU A 68 -0.53 21.09 -1.36
C GLU A 68 0.51 20.22 -0.64
N GLY A 69 0.15 19.69 0.54
CA GLY A 69 0.98 18.78 1.36
C GLY A 69 0.94 17.30 0.90
N PRO A 70 1.82 16.43 1.45
CA PRO A 70 1.93 15.03 1.03
C PRO A 70 0.61 14.26 1.15
N LYS A 71 0.31 13.39 0.17
CA LYS A 71 -0.87 12.51 0.20
C LYS A 71 -0.72 11.38 1.24
N ILE A 72 0.51 10.96 1.52
CA ILE A 72 0.83 9.86 2.43
C ILE A 72 2.10 10.19 3.22
N LEU A 73 2.09 9.82 4.50
CA LEU A 73 3.21 9.90 5.43
C LEU A 73 3.50 8.49 5.97
N VAL A 74 4.74 8.03 5.78
CA VAL A 74 5.24 6.78 6.37
C VAL A 74 6.25 7.16 7.45
N LEU A 75 6.01 6.70 8.68
CA LEU A 75 6.90 6.93 9.81
C LEU A 75 7.74 5.68 10.05
N LEU A 76 9.04 5.87 10.15
CA LEU A 76 10.00 4.79 10.43
C LEU A 76 10.78 5.13 11.71
N PRO A 77 11.11 4.12 12.53
CA PRO A 77 11.73 4.35 13.83
C PRO A 77 13.23 4.70 13.72
N THR A 78 13.89 4.31 12.63
CA THR A 78 15.33 4.53 12.44
C THR A 78 15.64 4.94 11.00
N ARG A 79 16.80 5.54 10.80
CA ARG A 79 17.24 6.06 9.49
C ARG A 79 17.60 4.95 8.51
N GLU A 80 18.08 3.83 9.02
CA GLU A 80 18.55 2.69 8.24
C GLU A 80 17.40 1.93 7.55
N LEU A 81 16.17 2.17 8.00
CA LEU A 81 14.96 1.61 7.41
C LEU A 81 14.34 2.52 6.33
N ALA A 82 14.80 3.78 6.21
CA ALA A 82 14.24 4.79 5.30
C ALA A 82 14.84 4.74 3.89
#